data_AF-A0A8M1KAH7-F1
#
_entry.id   AF-A0A8M1KAH7-F1
#
_cell.length_a   1.000
_cell.length_b   1.000
_cell.length_c   1.000
_cell.angle_alpha   90.00
_cell.angle_beta   90.00
_cell.angle_gamma   90.00
#
_symmetry.space_group_name_H-M   'P 1'
#
loop_
_entity.id
_entity.type
_entity.pdbx_description
1 polymer ?
#
loop_
_entity_poly.entity_id
_entity_poly.type
_entity_poly.pdbx_seq_one_letter_code
_entity_poly.pdbx_strand_id
1 'polypeptide(L)'
;MEETMSPAPATTAEEAMLTSADAAEGTGSRRASSGETRETRGSIPMAAAGREETGAEVEPWVASVPPEWVPIIRHDLLSQRKMKAQPPLSDAYLHGMPAKRRKTAQGDGPHLSLSDAVSRAARAAGVRPVTTPESLQGELEAPELQQAYSEQVKGDVKKRLSDDPEYSTQRFPNTHRAFSEDS
;
A
#
# COMPACT_ATOMS: atom_id res chain seq x y z
N MET A 1 -52.78 17.00 -5.36
CA MET A 1 -51.97 16.16 -4.46
C MET A 1 -51.80 14.86 -5.19
N GLU A 2 -50.65 14.66 -5.81
CA GLU A 2 -50.36 13.48 -6.62
C GLU A 2 -48.90 13.13 -6.40
N GLU A 3 -48.70 12.18 -5.48
CA GLU A 3 -47.44 11.58 -5.09
C GLU A 3 -47.01 10.57 -6.14
N THR A 4 -45.96 10.86 -6.90
CA THR A 4 -45.31 9.89 -7.78
C THR A 4 -44.10 9.30 -7.05
N MET A 5 -44.33 8.20 -6.33
CA MET A 5 -43.26 7.41 -5.71
C MET A 5 -42.46 6.65 -6.79
N SER A 6 -41.17 6.95 -6.92
CA SER A 6 -40.22 6.17 -7.73
C SER A 6 -39.86 4.85 -7.04
N PRO A 7 -39.78 3.71 -7.75
CA PRO A 7 -39.33 2.45 -7.16
C PRO A 7 -37.80 2.39 -7.03
N ALA A 8 -37.32 1.95 -5.86
CA ALA A 8 -35.91 1.66 -5.58
C ALA A 8 -35.47 0.32 -6.22
N PRO A 9 -34.21 0.19 -6.68
CA PRO A 9 -33.68 -1.09 -7.14
C PRO A 9 -33.34 -2.01 -5.94
N ALA A 10 -33.94 -3.20 -5.93
CA ALA A 10 -33.60 -4.29 -5.03
C ALA A 10 -32.24 -4.90 -5.39
N THR A 11 -31.33 -5.05 -4.42
CA THR A 11 -30.11 -5.84 -4.54
C THR A 11 -30.26 -7.09 -3.66
N THR A 12 -30.50 -8.24 -4.28
CA THR A 12 -30.40 -9.56 -3.65
C THR A 12 -29.36 -10.34 -4.44
N ALA A 13 -28.27 -10.68 -3.76
CA ALA A 13 -27.31 -11.69 -4.20
C ALA A 13 -26.76 -12.38 -2.93
N GLU A 14 -27.59 -13.24 -2.35
CA GLU A 14 -27.16 -14.35 -1.51
C GLU A 14 -27.48 -15.65 -2.24
N GLU A 15 -26.72 -16.69 -1.91
CA GLU A 15 -26.79 -18.08 -2.42
C GLU A 15 -25.91 -18.42 -3.63
N ALA A 16 -24.67 -18.81 -3.34
CA ALA A 16 -24.06 -19.95 -3.99
C ALA A 16 -23.52 -20.88 -2.91
N MET A 17 -24.19 -22.02 -2.78
CA MET A 17 -24.08 -22.99 -1.70
C MET A 17 -22.80 -23.83 -1.74
N LEU A 18 -22.45 -24.28 -0.55
CA LEU A 18 -21.59 -25.39 -0.20
C LEU A 18 -22.15 -26.73 -0.75
N THR A 19 -21.29 -27.54 -1.37
CA THR A 19 -21.28 -29.02 -1.39
C THR A 19 -20.08 -29.45 -2.25
N SER A 20 -19.20 -30.39 -1.91
CA SER A 20 -19.34 -31.62 -1.16
C SER A 20 -18.06 -31.94 -0.40
N ALA A 21 -18.23 -32.50 0.79
CA ALA A 21 -17.18 -33.20 1.52
C ALA A 21 -17.11 -34.67 1.09
N ASP A 22 -15.92 -35.24 1.31
CA ASP A 22 -15.58 -36.65 1.54
C ASP A 22 -15.09 -37.51 0.36
N ALA A 23 -13.77 -37.76 0.35
CA ALA A 23 -13.18 -39.06 0.03
C ALA A 23 -11.72 -39.16 0.54
N ALA A 24 -11.54 -39.82 1.68
CA ALA A 24 -10.50 -40.79 2.06
C ALA A 24 -8.97 -40.50 1.90
N GLU A 25 -8.32 -40.48 3.08
CA GLU A 25 -7.00 -41.02 3.48
C GLU A 25 -6.17 -41.90 2.52
N GLY A 26 -4.82 -41.73 2.56
CA GLY A 26 -3.88 -42.69 1.96
C GLY A 26 -2.40 -42.26 1.91
N THR A 27 -1.66 -42.55 2.97
CA THR A 27 -0.20 -42.51 3.16
C THR A 27 0.67 -42.98 1.98
N GLY A 28 1.82 -42.34 1.71
CA GLY A 28 2.88 -42.96 0.89
C GLY A 28 4.01 -42.07 0.38
N SER A 29 5.12 -42.03 1.12
CA SER A 29 6.44 -41.54 0.69
C SER A 29 6.91 -42.16 -0.63
N ARG A 30 7.50 -41.36 -1.54
CA ARG A 30 8.57 -41.82 -2.45
C ARG A 30 9.41 -40.67 -3.06
N ARG A 31 10.71 -40.90 -2.93
CA ARG A 31 11.93 -40.14 -3.29
C ARG A 31 12.22 -40.08 -4.80
N ALA A 32 13.20 -39.22 -5.15
CA ALA A 32 14.04 -39.14 -6.37
C ALA A 32 13.50 -38.23 -7.49
N SER A 33 14.29 -37.56 -8.33
CA SER A 33 15.72 -37.27 -8.44
C SER A 33 15.87 -36.44 -9.72
N SER A 34 16.78 -35.46 -9.69
CA SER A 34 17.69 -34.99 -10.75
C SER A 34 17.22 -34.97 -12.21
N GLY A 35 17.30 -33.79 -12.84
CA GLY A 35 17.09 -33.58 -14.27
C GLY A 35 17.75 -32.29 -14.75
N GLU A 36 19.08 -32.25 -14.72
CA GLU A 36 19.93 -31.24 -15.32
C GLU A 36 19.73 -31.19 -16.85
N THR A 37 19.45 -29.99 -17.39
CA THR A 37 19.44 -29.74 -18.84
C THR A 37 20.15 -28.43 -19.18
N ARG A 38 21.48 -28.56 -19.27
CA ARG A 38 22.38 -27.99 -20.30
C ARG A 38 21.98 -26.65 -20.95
N GLU A 39 22.64 -25.58 -20.51
CA GLU A 39 22.80 -24.33 -21.24
C GLU A 39 23.51 -24.57 -22.59
N THR A 40 22.83 -24.30 -23.70
CA THR A 40 23.45 -24.08 -25.01
C THR A 40 23.33 -22.60 -25.37
N ARG A 41 24.47 -21.93 -25.25
CA ARG A 41 24.75 -20.57 -25.71
C ARG A 41 24.96 -20.61 -27.23
N GLY A 42 24.19 -19.84 -28.00
CA GLY A 42 24.34 -19.79 -29.46
C GLY A 42 23.41 -18.78 -30.14
N SER A 43 23.90 -17.54 -30.26
CA SER A 43 23.65 -16.53 -31.30
C SER A 43 22.28 -16.46 -31.99
N ILE A 44 21.56 -15.33 -31.79
CA ILE A 44 20.56 -14.82 -32.74
C ILE A 44 21.08 -13.50 -33.33
N PRO A 45 21.12 -13.37 -34.67
CA PRO A 45 21.71 -12.21 -35.34
C PRO A 45 20.84 -10.96 -35.24
N MET A 46 21.52 -9.82 -35.14
CA MET A 46 20.99 -8.48 -35.42
C MET A 46 20.55 -8.38 -36.89
N ALA A 47 19.29 -8.04 -37.12
CA ALA A 47 18.80 -7.43 -38.36
C ALA A 47 17.63 -6.52 -37.95
N ALA A 48 17.85 -5.21 -37.93
CA ALA A 48 17.53 -4.29 -39.01
C ALA A 48 16.12 -3.70 -38.84
N ALA A 49 16.15 -2.46 -38.34
CA ALA A 49 15.40 -1.30 -38.81
C ALA A 49 14.02 -1.54 -39.47
N GLY A 50 13.02 -0.86 -38.89
CA GLY A 50 11.91 -0.29 -39.65
C GLY A 50 10.98 -1.31 -40.26
N ARG A 51 10.16 -1.95 -39.42
CA ARG A 51 8.92 -2.56 -39.90
C ARG A 51 7.76 -1.77 -39.33
N GLU A 52 7.14 -1.04 -40.23
CA GLU A 52 5.85 -0.38 -40.05
C GLU A 52 4.88 -1.36 -39.38
N GLU A 53 4.42 -0.99 -38.19
CA GLU A 53 3.38 -1.68 -37.44
C GLU A 53 2.04 -1.42 -38.14
N THR A 54 1.84 -2.10 -39.27
CA THR A 54 0.54 -2.21 -39.94
C THR A 54 0.11 -3.67 -39.94
N GLY A 55 0.14 -4.27 -38.76
CA GLY A 55 -0.57 -5.51 -38.46
C GLY A 55 -1.47 -5.18 -37.30
N ALA A 56 -2.77 -5.08 -37.54
CA ALA A 56 -3.76 -4.92 -36.49
C ALA A 56 -3.70 -6.13 -35.55
N GLU A 57 -2.81 -6.10 -34.57
CA GLU A 57 -2.99 -6.88 -33.35
C GLU A 57 -4.25 -6.27 -32.72
N VAL A 58 -5.39 -6.91 -32.99
CA VAL A 58 -6.64 -6.53 -32.34
C VAL A 58 -6.38 -6.72 -30.85
N GLU A 59 -6.22 -5.61 -30.14
CA GLU A 59 -5.89 -5.65 -28.71
C GLU A 59 -6.88 -6.60 -28.01
N PRO A 60 -6.42 -7.60 -27.25
CA PRO A 60 -7.27 -8.69 -26.76
C PRO A 60 -8.52 -8.22 -25.98
N TRP A 61 -8.44 -7.06 -25.34
CA TRP A 61 -9.54 -6.45 -24.59
C TRP A 61 -10.68 -5.92 -25.49
N VAL A 62 -10.40 -5.57 -26.76
CA VAL A 62 -11.37 -5.01 -27.71
C VAL A 62 -12.51 -5.98 -27.99
N ALA A 63 -12.21 -7.28 -28.06
CA ALA A 63 -13.22 -8.32 -28.25
C ALA A 63 -14.03 -8.64 -26.98
N SER A 64 -13.55 -8.18 -25.81
CA SER A 64 -14.16 -8.47 -24.51
C SER A 64 -15.12 -7.37 -24.04
N VAL A 65 -15.12 -6.22 -24.73
CA VAL A 65 -15.95 -5.07 -24.38
C VAL A 65 -16.93 -4.75 -25.51
N PRO A 66 -18.08 -4.13 -25.19
CA PRO A 66 -18.97 -3.61 -26.21
C PRO A 66 -18.24 -2.68 -27.21
N PRO A 67 -18.50 -2.79 -28.54
CA PRO A 67 -17.76 -2.04 -29.56
C PRO A 67 -17.77 -0.52 -29.38
N GLU A 68 -18.83 0.02 -28.78
CA GLU A 68 -18.99 1.44 -28.48
C GLU A 68 -18.08 1.93 -27.35
N TRP A 69 -17.57 1.05 -26.49
CA TRP A 69 -16.59 1.40 -25.45
C TRP A 69 -15.17 1.40 -25.96
N VAL A 70 -14.87 0.69 -27.05
CA VAL A 70 -13.53 0.62 -27.64
C VAL A 70 -12.91 2.01 -27.90
N PRO A 71 -13.59 2.97 -28.56
CA PRO A 71 -13.02 4.29 -28.75
C PRO A 71 -12.81 5.06 -27.44
N ILE A 72 -13.67 4.87 -26.43
CA ILE A 72 -13.58 5.53 -25.12
C ILE A 72 -12.36 5.00 -24.35
N ILE A 73 -12.21 3.68 -24.28
CA ILE A 73 -11.11 3.03 -23.55
C ILE A 73 -9.76 3.37 -24.20
N ARG A 74 -9.66 3.40 -25.54
CA ARG A 74 -8.43 3.83 -26.23
C ARG A 74 -8.05 5.27 -25.88
N HIS A 75 -9.03 6.17 -25.86
CA HIS A 75 -8.82 7.56 -25.46
C HIS A 75 -8.35 7.65 -23.99
N ASP A 76 -8.96 6.89 -23.10
CA ASP A 76 -8.61 6.87 -21.68
C ASP A 76 -7.21 6.29 -21.44
N LEU A 77 -6.81 5.23 -22.15
CA LEU A 77 -5.44 4.70 -22.08
C LEU A 77 -4.40 5.77 -22.43
N LEU A 78 -4.63 6.56 -23.49
CA LEU A 78 -3.74 7.65 -23.85
C LEU A 78 -3.76 8.79 -22.82
N SER A 79 -4.91 9.06 -22.21
CA SER A 79 -5.09 10.11 -21.20
C SER A 79 -4.45 9.75 -19.86
N GLN A 80 -4.63 8.50 -19.41
CA GLN A 80 -4.07 7.98 -18.15
C GLN A 80 -2.53 7.97 -18.18
N ARG A 81 -1.90 7.78 -19.35
CA ARG A 81 -0.44 7.89 -19.51
C ARG A 81 0.11 9.29 -19.17
N LYS A 82 -0.74 10.32 -19.17
CA LYS A 82 -0.38 11.71 -18.86
C LYS A 82 -0.95 12.21 -17.54
N MET A 83 -1.65 11.35 -16.79
CA MET A 83 -2.26 11.74 -15.52
C MET A 83 -1.20 12.03 -14.47
N LYS A 84 -1.44 13.09 -13.69
CA LYS A 84 -0.59 13.46 -12.56
C LYS A 84 -0.85 12.52 -11.39
N ALA A 85 0.13 12.36 -10.52
CA ALA A 85 -0.04 11.62 -9.28
C ALA A 85 -1.22 12.20 -8.48
N GLN A 86 -2.07 11.32 -7.94
CA GLN A 86 -3.25 11.71 -7.18
C GLN A 86 -2.82 12.44 -5.88
N PRO A 87 -3.31 13.67 -5.63
CA PRO A 87 -3.07 14.34 -4.37
C PRO A 87 -3.75 13.59 -3.20
N PRO A 88 -3.39 13.90 -1.94
CA PRO A 88 -4.07 13.33 -0.78
C PRO A 88 -5.59 13.47 -0.89
N LEU A 89 -6.28 12.36 -0.61
CA LEU A 89 -7.74 12.31 -0.67
C LEU A 89 -8.34 13.19 0.42
N SER A 90 -9.45 13.86 0.11
CA SER A 90 -10.15 14.70 1.07
C SER A 90 -10.80 13.88 2.19
N ASP A 91 -11.00 14.52 3.35
CA ASP A 91 -11.68 13.90 4.49
C ASP A 91 -13.05 13.37 4.10
N ALA A 92 -13.84 14.13 3.36
CA ALA A 92 -15.16 13.72 2.89
C ALA A 92 -15.11 12.39 2.11
N TYR A 93 -14.10 12.21 1.25
CA TYR A 93 -13.91 10.97 0.51
C TYR A 93 -13.48 9.82 1.43
N LEU A 94 -12.56 10.08 2.36
CA LEU A 94 -12.07 9.07 3.31
C LEU A 94 -13.18 8.55 4.21
N HIS A 95 -14.12 9.39 4.65
CA HIS A 95 -15.24 8.96 5.49
C HIS A 95 -16.09 7.86 4.83
N GLY A 96 -16.24 7.90 3.50
CA GLY A 96 -16.93 6.86 2.72
C GLY A 96 -16.12 5.57 2.51
N MET A 97 -14.83 5.57 2.84
CA MET A 97 -13.99 4.38 2.73
C MET A 97 -14.12 3.48 3.98
N PRO A 98 -14.03 2.14 3.82
CA PRO A 98 -14.00 1.22 4.96
C PRO A 98 -12.95 1.61 6.00
N ALA A 99 -13.28 1.44 7.29
CA ALA A 99 -12.43 1.87 8.41
C ALA A 99 -10.97 1.38 8.33
N LYS A 100 -10.76 0.15 7.83
CA LYS A 100 -9.42 -0.43 7.59
C LYS A 100 -8.60 0.41 6.61
N ARG A 101 -9.21 0.90 5.52
CA ARG A 101 -8.57 1.73 4.49
C ARG A 101 -8.35 3.18 4.95
N ARG A 102 -9.20 3.69 5.86
CA ARG A 102 -9.01 5.01 6.46
C ARG A 102 -7.74 5.07 7.32
N LYS A 103 -7.50 4.04 8.13
CA LYS A 103 -6.38 4.02 9.07
C LYS A 103 -5.01 3.91 8.39
N THR A 104 -4.91 3.19 7.26
CA THR A 104 -3.67 3.07 6.50
C THR A 104 -3.35 4.31 5.67
N ALA A 105 -4.36 5.11 5.31
CA ALA A 105 -4.18 6.31 4.48
C ALA A 105 -3.87 7.59 5.29
N GLN A 106 -4.19 7.61 6.59
CA GLN A 106 -4.10 8.80 7.45
C GLN A 106 -3.05 8.69 8.56
N GLY A 107 -2.39 7.54 8.70
CA GLY A 107 -1.42 7.32 9.77
C GLY A 107 0.02 7.43 9.27
N ASP A 108 0.53 8.65 9.07
CA ASP A 108 1.94 8.86 9.42
C ASP A 108 1.93 8.80 10.96
N GLY A 109 2.22 7.60 11.50
CA GLY A 109 2.35 7.42 12.94
C GLY A 109 3.43 8.32 13.52
N PRO A 110 3.62 8.35 14.86
CA PRO A 110 4.77 9.05 15.44
C PRO A 110 6.03 8.65 14.69
N HIS A 111 6.81 9.64 14.22
CA HIS A 111 8.00 9.39 13.41
C HIS A 111 9.00 8.58 14.24
N LEU A 112 9.04 7.27 13.96
CA LEU A 112 9.90 6.34 14.68
C LEU A 112 11.37 6.52 14.32
N SER A 113 11.66 7.12 13.16
CA SER A 113 13.02 7.41 12.73
C SER A 113 13.44 8.83 13.11
N LEU A 114 14.54 8.93 13.87
CA LEU A 114 15.20 10.20 14.19
C LEU A 114 15.66 10.94 12.92
N SER A 115 16.19 10.23 11.92
CA SER A 115 16.71 10.84 10.69
C SER A 115 15.59 11.50 9.87
N ASP A 116 14.41 10.88 9.81
CA ASP A 116 13.23 11.45 9.15
C ASP A 116 12.70 12.68 9.90
N ALA A 117 12.65 12.60 11.23
CA ALA A 117 12.19 13.70 12.08
C ALA A 117 13.08 14.94 11.90
N VAL A 118 14.41 14.77 11.94
CA VAL A 118 15.37 15.85 11.73
C VAL A 118 15.31 16.38 10.30
N SER A 119 15.21 15.50 9.29
CA SER A 119 15.10 15.92 7.89
C SER A 119 13.86 16.76 7.60
N ARG A 120 12.72 16.42 8.22
CA ARG A 120 11.49 17.20 8.14
C ARG A 120 11.61 18.52 8.90
N ALA A 121 12.18 18.51 10.10
CA ALA A 121 12.40 19.72 10.89
C ALA A 121 13.33 20.70 10.17
N ALA A 122 14.42 20.21 9.57
CA ALA A 122 15.34 21.02 8.79
C ALA A 122 14.65 21.67 7.59
N ARG A 123 13.83 20.91 6.86
CA ARG A 123 13.01 21.43 5.76
C ARG A 123 12.00 22.48 6.22
N ALA A 124 11.30 22.22 7.34
CA ALA A 124 10.33 23.15 7.90
C ALA A 124 10.98 24.46 8.40
N ALA A 125 12.18 24.37 8.97
CA ALA A 125 12.96 25.52 9.40
C ALA A 125 13.72 26.21 8.25
N GLY A 126 13.69 25.66 7.03
CA GLY A 126 14.40 26.21 5.87
C GLY A 126 15.92 26.11 5.96
N VAL A 127 16.46 25.25 6.83
CA VAL A 127 17.90 25.07 7.04
C VAL A 127 18.43 23.88 6.24
N ARG A 128 19.70 23.95 5.84
CA ARG A 128 20.42 22.85 5.19
C ARG A 128 21.65 22.48 6.01
N PRO A 129 21.99 21.18 6.08
CA PRO A 129 23.24 20.76 6.72
C PRO A 129 24.44 21.39 5.99
N VAL A 130 25.48 21.69 6.75
CA VAL A 130 26.78 22.13 6.20
C VAL A 130 27.49 20.97 5.51
N THR A 131 27.26 19.75 5.99
CA THR A 131 27.67 18.49 5.38
C THR A 131 26.67 18.01 4.33
N THR A 132 26.95 16.89 3.68
CA THR A 132 25.98 16.25 2.79
C THR A 132 24.80 15.69 3.61
N PRO A 133 23.55 15.77 3.10
CA PRO A 133 22.38 15.20 3.78
C PRO A 133 22.56 13.72 4.15
N GLU A 134 23.26 12.96 3.30
CA GLU A 134 23.56 11.54 3.50
C GLU A 134 24.53 11.31 4.67
N SER A 135 25.50 12.22 4.89
CA SER A 135 26.40 12.14 6.05
C SER A 135 25.63 12.38 7.34
N LEU A 136 24.80 13.43 7.38
CA LEU A 136 23.95 13.72 8.53
C LEU A 136 22.99 12.55 8.82
N GLN A 137 22.40 11.95 7.78
CA GLN A 137 21.55 10.79 7.94
C GLN A 137 22.31 9.61 8.58
N GLY A 138 23.51 9.29 8.08
CA GLY A 138 24.34 8.22 8.65
C GLY A 138 24.74 8.48 10.11
N GLU A 139 25.02 9.73 10.48
CA GLU A 139 25.29 10.12 11.87
C GLU A 139 24.06 9.91 12.76
N LEU A 140 22.87 10.29 12.28
CA LEU A 140 21.62 10.11 13.01
C LEU A 140 21.20 8.64 13.14
N GLU A 141 21.63 7.77 12.24
CA GLU A 141 21.38 6.32 12.27
C GLU A 141 22.32 5.55 13.22
N ALA A 142 23.23 6.24 13.92
CA ALA A 142 24.07 5.63 14.95
C ALA A 142 23.20 4.93 16.02
N PRO A 143 23.50 3.67 16.40
CA PRO A 143 22.63 2.88 17.26
C PRO A 143 22.42 3.51 18.64
N GLU A 144 23.43 4.19 19.19
CA GLU A 144 23.34 4.88 20.47
C GLU A 144 22.33 6.04 20.42
N LEU A 145 22.32 6.80 19.32
CA LEU A 145 21.37 7.90 19.12
C LEU A 145 19.96 7.39 18.87
N GLN A 146 19.81 6.31 18.11
CA GLN A 146 18.51 5.68 17.87
C GLN A 146 17.91 5.11 19.16
N GLN A 147 18.75 4.50 20.01
CA GLN A 147 18.32 4.01 21.32
C GLN A 147 17.92 5.17 22.24
N ALA A 148 18.77 6.19 22.38
CA ALA A 148 18.48 7.36 23.22
C ALA A 148 17.20 8.09 22.77
N TYR A 149 16.99 8.23 21.46
CA TYR A 149 15.76 8.78 20.90
C TYR A 149 14.54 7.92 21.24
N SER A 150 14.65 6.60 21.08
CA SER A 150 13.57 5.66 21.41
C SER A 150 13.19 5.70 22.89
N GLU A 151 14.18 5.74 23.78
CA GLU A 151 13.99 5.86 25.23
C GLU A 151 13.34 7.20 25.60
N GLN A 152 13.80 8.29 24.99
CA GLN A 152 13.22 9.61 25.20
C GLN A 152 11.75 9.65 24.77
N VAL A 153 11.42 9.14 23.58
CA VAL A 153 10.04 9.08 23.08
C VAL A 153 9.17 8.22 23.98
N LYS A 154 9.66 7.06 24.43
CA LYS A 154 8.94 6.21 25.40
C LYS A 154 8.68 6.94 26.71
N GLY A 155 9.68 7.63 27.25
CA GLY A 155 9.57 8.40 28.49
C GLY A 155 8.56 9.55 28.38
N ASP A 156 8.62 10.31 27.29
CA ASP A 156 7.70 11.41 27.03
C ASP A 156 6.26 10.92 26.86
N VAL A 157 6.06 9.79 26.17
CA VAL A 157 4.73 9.16 26.04
C VAL A 157 4.23 8.67 27.39
N LYS A 158 5.06 7.99 28.19
CA LYS A 158 4.68 7.53 29.54
C LYS A 158 4.27 8.70 30.43
N LYS A 159 5.01 9.81 30.38
CA LYS A 159 4.66 11.03 31.10
C LYS A 159 3.29 11.57 30.66
N ARG A 160 3.05 11.67 29.36
CA ARG A 160 1.75 12.14 28.83
C ARG A 160 0.59 11.24 29.21
N LEU A 161 0.78 9.93 29.24
CA LEU A 161 -0.25 8.99 29.69
C LEU A 161 -0.67 9.22 31.16
N SER A 162 0.24 9.72 32.00
CA SER A 162 -0.05 10.03 33.40
C SER A 162 -0.62 11.44 33.59
N ASP A 163 -0.11 12.42 32.84
CA ASP A 163 -0.39 13.84 33.05
C ASP A 163 -1.59 14.36 32.22
N ASP A 164 -1.97 13.68 31.14
CA ASP A 164 -3.00 14.14 30.21
C ASP A 164 -4.43 13.86 30.73
N PRO A 165 -5.25 14.89 31.02
CA PRO A 165 -6.60 14.71 31.54
C PRO A 165 -7.58 14.09 30.53
N GLU A 166 -7.29 14.15 29.23
CA GLU A 166 -8.13 13.54 28.18
C GLU A 166 -7.80 12.08 27.91
N TYR A 167 -6.72 11.58 28.51
CA TYR A 167 -6.30 10.20 28.38
C TYR A 167 -7.24 9.26 29.15
N SER A 168 -7.68 8.20 28.47
CA SER A 168 -8.51 7.15 29.06
C SER A 168 -8.07 5.80 28.53
N THR A 169 -7.72 4.91 29.45
CA THR A 169 -7.39 3.51 29.16
C THR A 169 -8.54 2.76 28.48
N GLN A 170 -9.79 3.21 28.65
CA GLN A 170 -10.95 2.62 27.96
C GLN A 170 -10.96 2.96 26.46
N ARG A 171 -10.55 4.18 26.08
CA ARG A 171 -10.42 4.58 24.67
C ARG A 171 -9.18 4.01 24.02
N PHE A 172 -8.10 3.86 24.80
CA PHE A 172 -6.80 3.37 24.34
C PHE A 172 -6.37 2.12 25.11
N PRO A 173 -7.03 0.97 24.92
CA PRO A 173 -6.81 -0.21 25.76
C PRO A 173 -5.42 -0.83 25.61
N ASN A 174 -4.68 -0.58 24.53
CA ASN A 174 -3.38 -1.23 24.28
C ASN A 174 -2.16 -0.48 24.83
N THR A 175 -2.34 0.72 25.38
CA THR A 175 -1.24 1.57 25.86
C THR A 175 -0.45 0.93 26.99
N HIS A 176 -1.11 0.20 27.89
CA HIS A 176 -0.45 -0.54 28.95
C HIS A 176 0.53 -1.57 28.39
N ARG A 177 0.22 -2.27 27.28
CA ARG A 177 1.14 -3.26 26.71
C ARG A 177 2.40 -2.62 26.11
N ALA A 178 2.28 -1.39 25.61
CA ALA A 178 3.36 -0.70 24.92
C ALA A 178 4.26 0.14 25.85
N PHE A 179 3.73 0.64 26.97
CA PHE A 179 4.42 1.60 27.84
C PHE A 179 4.34 1.25 29.35
N SER A 180 4.11 -0.02 29.70
CA SER A 180 4.23 -0.48 31.08
C SER A 180 5.66 -0.33 31.61
N GLU A 181 5.81 -0.29 32.93
CA GLU A 181 7.08 -0.01 33.62
C GLU A 181 8.18 -1.06 33.44
N ASP A 182 7.92 -2.13 32.66
CA ASP A 182 8.75 -3.34 32.55
C ASP A 182 9.20 -3.63 31.09
N SER A 183 9.25 -2.62 30.20
CA SER A 183 9.53 -2.81 28.76
C SER A 183 10.37 -1.74 28.07
#